data_AF-A0A0L0FF60-F1
#
_entry.id   AF-A0A0L0FF60-F1
#
_cell.length_a   1.000
_cell.length_b   1.000
_cell.length_c   1.000
_cell.angle_alpha   90.00
_cell.angle_beta   90.00
_cell.angle_gamma   90.00
#
_symmetry.space_group_name_H-M   'P 1'
#
loop_
_entity.id
_entity.type
_entity.pdbx_description
1 polymer ?
#
loop_
_entity_poly.entity_id
_entity_poly.type
_entity_poly.pdbx_seq_one_letter_code
_entity_poly.pdbx_strand_id
1 'polypeptide(L)'
;MFNNPVGVAKLKIGVCIQSDDYPDPLAAPCGTINNRGATSREAELKSLKVKLNKTAPLGKWRGRRDIIFIKAPWDTARIRNALAYELLSGIDGFIGIGVAYVHLFVDDRDFGLYQIVEDLNEEYLVNHSLGRNDFLLKADDFEWRPPKIGYVPNGDNPLNLEWLDAKVGNNTTERFDETVSITTALRDAIDNKDCAAAEAVIAQFIDVESLTTFIAINTVMLEYDVLNHNFLIYRSADGGKWSHQF
;
A
#
# COMPACT_ATOMS: atom_id res chain seq x y z
N MET A 1 4.84 -25.60 3.40
CA MET A 1 3.38 -25.61 3.19
C MET A 1 2.88 -24.49 2.28
N PHE A 2 3.65 -23.43 2.04
CA PHE A 2 3.25 -22.33 1.15
C PHE A 2 4.25 -22.09 0.02
N ASN A 3 4.84 -23.14 -0.57
CA ASN A 3 5.79 -22.90 -1.66
C ASN A 3 5.03 -22.49 -2.92
N ASN A 4 5.23 -21.26 -3.37
CA ASN A 4 4.59 -20.72 -4.55
C ASN A 4 5.54 -19.70 -5.20
N PRO A 5 6.33 -20.11 -6.20
CA PRO A 5 7.41 -19.31 -6.77
C PRO A 5 6.90 -18.08 -7.52
N VAL A 6 7.79 -17.10 -7.74
CA VAL A 6 7.49 -15.89 -8.51
C VAL A 6 6.96 -16.26 -9.90
N GLY A 7 6.01 -15.48 -10.42
CA GLY A 7 5.36 -15.74 -11.71
C GLY A 7 4.22 -16.77 -11.66
N VAL A 8 4.06 -17.52 -10.57
CA VAL A 8 2.92 -18.44 -10.40
C VAL A 8 1.77 -17.76 -9.65
N ALA A 9 0.54 -18.03 -10.07
CA ALA A 9 -0.68 -17.53 -9.43
C ALA A 9 -0.71 -17.91 -7.93
N LYS A 10 -1.11 -16.96 -7.08
CA LYS A 10 -1.15 -17.16 -5.63
C LYS A 10 -2.25 -18.17 -5.26
N LEU A 11 -1.83 -19.35 -4.80
CA LEU A 11 -2.71 -20.37 -4.23
C LEU A 11 -3.42 -19.80 -2.98
N LYS A 12 -4.75 -19.97 -2.94
CA LYS A 12 -5.60 -19.61 -1.81
C LYS A 12 -6.05 -20.88 -1.11
N ILE A 13 -5.84 -20.95 0.20
CA ILE A 13 -6.19 -22.09 1.04
C ILE A 13 -7.20 -21.61 2.09
N GLY A 14 -8.21 -22.42 2.42
CA GLY A 14 -9.14 -22.10 3.51
C GLY A 14 -8.43 -22.13 4.87
N VAL A 15 -8.69 -21.15 5.73
CA VAL A 15 -8.06 -21.06 7.05
C VAL A 15 -9.02 -20.50 8.11
N CYS A 16 -8.72 -20.76 9.37
CA CYS A 16 -9.20 -19.97 10.51
C CYS A 16 -8.02 -19.33 11.23
N ILE A 17 -8.26 -18.21 11.92
CA ILE A 17 -7.27 -17.62 12.83
C ILE A 17 -7.75 -17.76 14.26
N GLN A 18 -6.79 -17.80 15.18
CA GLN A 18 -7.02 -17.78 16.61
C GLN A 18 -6.03 -16.82 17.27
N SER A 19 -6.51 -16.05 18.23
CA SER A 19 -5.71 -15.25 19.17
C SER A 19 -6.46 -15.09 20.48
N ASP A 20 -5.83 -14.52 21.50
CA ASP A 20 -6.44 -14.29 22.81
C ASP A 20 -7.75 -13.49 22.73
N ASP A 21 -7.85 -12.57 21.76
CA ASP A 21 -9.00 -11.71 21.50
C ASP A 21 -9.85 -12.16 20.28
N TYR A 22 -9.55 -13.33 19.72
CA TYR A 22 -10.26 -13.92 18.58
C TYR A 22 -10.28 -15.44 18.72
N PRO A 23 -11.22 -16.00 19.52
CA PRO A 23 -11.25 -17.43 19.80
C PRO A 23 -11.53 -18.24 18.53
N ASP A 24 -11.17 -19.53 18.53
CA ASP A 24 -11.36 -20.37 17.35
C ASP A 24 -12.86 -20.61 17.07
N PRO A 25 -13.38 -20.25 15.88
CA PRO A 25 -14.78 -20.48 15.54
C PRO A 25 -15.12 -21.95 15.20
N LEU A 26 -14.19 -22.91 15.33
CA LEU A 26 -14.28 -24.36 14.99
C LEU A 26 -15.62 -24.84 14.39
N ALA A 27 -15.59 -25.05 13.07
CA ALA A 27 -16.31 -26.08 12.30
C ALA A 27 -16.02 -25.98 10.79
N ALA A 28 -15.67 -24.78 10.30
CA ALA A 28 -15.37 -24.50 8.89
C ALA A 28 -14.40 -23.31 8.73
N PRO A 29 -13.67 -23.19 7.60
CA PRO A 29 -12.79 -22.06 7.34
C PRO A 29 -13.50 -20.70 7.47
N CYS A 30 -12.96 -19.80 8.28
CA CYS A 30 -13.48 -18.44 8.47
C CYS A 30 -12.84 -17.42 7.51
N GLY A 31 -11.91 -17.85 6.67
CA GLY A 31 -11.25 -17.01 5.67
C GLY A 31 -10.39 -17.80 4.70
N THR A 32 -9.53 -17.08 4.00
CA THR A 32 -8.53 -17.65 3.07
C THR A 32 -7.15 -17.11 3.40
N ILE A 33 -6.12 -17.93 3.18
CA ILE A 33 -4.71 -17.57 3.29
C ILE A 33 -3.99 -17.73 1.95
N ASN A 34 -3.07 -16.82 1.64
CA ASN A 34 -2.17 -16.92 0.50
C ASN A 34 -0.83 -16.25 0.78
N ASN A 35 0.19 -16.58 -0.03
CA ASN A 35 1.47 -15.86 0.01
C ASN A 35 1.31 -14.40 -0.38
N ARG A 36 2.15 -13.55 0.23
CA ARG A 36 2.29 -12.13 -0.10
C ARG A 36 3.67 -11.84 -0.68
N GLY A 37 3.75 -10.75 -1.43
CA GLY A 37 4.98 -10.24 -2.03
C GLY A 37 5.22 -10.77 -3.44
N ALA A 38 6.33 -10.28 -4.02
CA ALA A 38 6.91 -10.75 -5.27
C ALA A 38 8.17 -11.55 -4.94
N THR A 39 9.35 -10.92 -4.92
CA THR A 39 10.66 -11.54 -4.62
C THR A 39 10.72 -12.23 -3.25
N SER A 40 10.06 -11.68 -2.23
CA SER A 40 9.99 -12.29 -0.89
C SER A 40 9.33 -13.67 -0.86
N ARG A 41 8.68 -14.11 -1.94
CA ARG A 41 8.17 -15.48 -2.10
C ARG A 41 9.28 -16.51 -2.29
N GLU A 42 10.49 -16.09 -2.64
CA GLU A 42 11.65 -16.97 -2.79
C GLU A 42 12.26 -17.35 -1.44
N ALA A 43 12.08 -16.52 -0.40
CA ALA A 43 12.57 -16.81 0.94
C ALA A 43 11.92 -18.07 1.53
N GLU A 44 12.64 -18.85 2.33
CA GLU A 44 12.12 -20.08 2.94
C GLU A 44 10.83 -19.84 3.74
N LEU A 45 10.86 -18.85 4.62
CA LEU A 45 9.70 -18.40 5.40
C LEU A 45 8.95 -17.31 4.65
N LYS A 46 7.68 -17.59 4.31
CA LYS A 46 6.86 -16.72 3.48
C LYS A 46 6.16 -15.64 4.30
N SER A 47 6.00 -14.46 3.71
CA SER A 47 4.98 -13.49 4.13
C SER A 47 3.61 -13.98 3.66
N LEU A 48 2.58 -13.74 4.47
CA LEU A 48 1.24 -14.29 4.27
C LEU A 48 0.21 -13.16 4.28
N LYS A 49 -0.91 -13.37 3.60
CA LYS A 49 -2.12 -12.55 3.72
C LYS A 49 -3.27 -13.47 4.06
N VAL A 50 -3.97 -13.17 5.14
CA VAL A 50 -5.24 -13.78 5.51
C VAL A 50 -6.35 -12.79 5.19
N LYS A 51 -7.43 -13.28 4.58
CA LYS A 51 -8.65 -12.53 4.36
C LYS A 51 -9.83 -13.25 5.01
N LEU A 52 -10.40 -12.64 6.04
CA LEU A 52 -11.59 -13.13 6.73
C LEU A 52 -12.83 -12.95 5.87
N ASN A 53 -13.67 -13.99 5.83
CA ASN A 53 -14.92 -13.98 5.08
C ASN A 53 -15.89 -12.97 5.69
N LYS A 54 -16.73 -12.33 4.86
CA LYS A 54 -17.80 -11.43 5.36
C LYS A 54 -18.72 -12.14 6.35
N THR A 55 -18.94 -13.44 6.12
CA THR A 55 -19.74 -14.36 6.93
C THR A 55 -18.96 -15.06 8.05
N ALA A 56 -17.71 -14.67 8.32
CA ALA A 56 -16.94 -15.21 9.44
C ALA A 56 -17.72 -15.01 10.75
N PRO A 57 -17.90 -16.04 11.59
CA PRO A 57 -18.76 -15.95 12.78
C PRO A 57 -18.37 -14.85 13.77
N LEU A 58 -17.06 -14.62 13.92
CA LEU A 58 -16.51 -13.58 14.80
C LEU A 58 -16.30 -12.24 14.08
N GLY A 59 -16.69 -12.14 12.81
CA GLY A 59 -16.63 -10.91 12.05
C GLY A 59 -15.21 -10.48 11.68
N LYS A 60 -14.83 -9.26 12.10
CA LYS A 60 -13.52 -8.68 11.82
C LYS A 60 -12.60 -8.90 13.02
N TRP A 61 -11.32 -9.12 12.78
CA TRP A 61 -10.32 -9.16 13.84
C TRP A 61 -9.73 -7.76 14.01
N ARG A 62 -9.85 -7.15 15.20
CA ARG A 62 -9.37 -5.78 15.48
C ARG A 62 -9.76 -4.76 14.39
N GLY A 63 -11.03 -4.79 13.97
CA GLY A 63 -11.57 -3.86 12.97
C GLY A 63 -11.22 -4.17 11.51
N ARG A 64 -10.40 -5.19 11.23
CA ARG A 64 -9.93 -5.55 9.88
C ARG A 64 -10.32 -6.95 9.42
N ARG A 65 -10.49 -7.11 8.11
CA ARG A 65 -10.67 -8.44 7.48
C ARG A 65 -9.41 -8.95 6.79
N ASP A 66 -8.64 -8.03 6.24
CA ASP A 66 -7.37 -8.33 5.60
C ASP A 66 -6.24 -8.18 6.63
N ILE A 67 -5.53 -9.27 6.87
CA ILE A 67 -4.48 -9.39 7.87
C ILE A 67 -3.20 -9.76 7.13
N ILE A 68 -2.23 -8.86 7.16
CA ILE A 68 -0.96 -9.05 6.48
C ILE A 68 0.08 -9.49 7.51
N PHE A 69 0.70 -10.64 7.27
CA PHE A 69 1.83 -11.13 8.04
C PHE A 69 3.11 -10.95 7.20
N ILE A 70 4.02 -10.08 7.62
CA ILE A 70 5.30 -9.84 6.96
C ILE A 70 6.41 -10.56 7.73
N LYS A 71 7.15 -11.44 7.04
CA LYS A 71 8.32 -12.11 7.60
C LYS A 71 9.58 -11.23 7.58
N ALA A 72 9.61 -10.25 6.67
CA ALA A 72 10.74 -9.38 6.37
C ALA A 72 12.06 -10.16 6.15
N PRO A 73 12.09 -11.20 5.29
CA PRO A 73 13.18 -12.18 5.24
C PRO A 73 14.56 -11.60 4.91
N TRP A 74 14.61 -10.45 4.23
CA TRP A 74 15.84 -9.76 3.84
C TRP A 74 16.29 -8.70 4.84
N ASP A 75 15.47 -8.39 5.85
CA ASP A 75 15.84 -7.54 6.96
C ASP A 75 16.36 -8.40 8.12
N THR A 76 17.68 -8.40 8.32
CA THR A 76 18.33 -9.16 9.41
C THR A 76 17.83 -8.78 10.80
N ALA A 77 17.47 -7.51 11.00
CA ALA A 77 16.98 -7.01 12.29
C ALA A 77 15.48 -7.25 12.48
N ARG A 78 14.74 -7.52 11.39
CA ARG A 78 13.28 -7.73 11.36
C ARG A 78 12.47 -6.54 11.89
N ILE A 79 13.07 -5.35 11.99
CA ILE A 79 12.48 -4.15 12.58
C ILE A 79 12.46 -2.93 11.65
N ARG A 80 13.17 -2.93 10.53
CA ARG A 80 13.34 -1.72 9.70
C ARG A 80 12.00 -1.19 9.19
N ASN A 81 11.15 -2.07 8.65
CA ASN A 81 9.81 -1.67 8.21
C ASN A 81 8.93 -1.17 9.36
N ALA A 82 8.94 -1.87 10.49
CA ALA A 82 8.13 -1.48 11.64
C ALA A 82 8.57 -0.13 12.20
N LEU A 83 9.89 0.07 12.34
CA LEU A 83 10.48 1.33 12.77
C LEU A 83 10.14 2.46 11.79
N ALA A 84 10.25 2.23 10.48
CA ALA A 84 9.88 3.22 9.47
C ALA A 84 8.41 3.64 9.64
N TYR A 85 7.48 2.68 9.70
CA TYR A 85 6.06 2.97 9.87
C TYR A 85 5.75 3.72 11.17
N GLU A 86 6.39 3.36 12.28
CA GLU A 86 6.22 4.07 13.55
C GLU A 86 6.77 5.50 13.51
N LEU A 87 7.98 5.69 12.94
CA LEU A 87 8.57 7.03 12.79
C LEU A 87 7.69 7.94 11.94
N LEU A 88 7.18 7.41 10.82
CA LEU A 88 6.29 8.13 9.90
C LEU A 88 4.97 8.51 10.55
N SER A 89 4.39 7.60 11.34
CA SER A 89 3.14 7.84 12.07
C SER A 89 3.24 8.98 13.08
N GLY A 90 4.45 9.35 13.50
CA GLY A 90 4.70 10.46 14.43
C GLY A 90 4.88 11.82 13.75
N ILE A 91 4.78 11.90 12.42
CA ILE A 91 5.00 13.12 11.66
C ILE A 91 3.66 13.72 11.25
N ASP A 92 3.44 14.98 11.61
CA ASP A 92 2.21 15.69 11.28
C ASP A 92 1.97 15.69 9.76
N GLY A 93 0.73 15.39 9.36
CA GLY A 93 0.33 15.32 7.95
C GLY A 93 0.59 13.97 7.26
N PHE A 94 1.26 13.01 7.91
CA PHE A 94 1.40 11.65 7.39
C PHE A 94 0.34 10.71 7.95
N ILE A 95 -0.19 9.86 7.07
CA ILE A 95 -1.08 8.77 7.44
C ILE A 95 -0.18 7.56 7.77
N GLY A 96 -0.09 7.25 9.05
CA GLY A 96 0.75 6.15 9.53
C GLY A 96 0.21 4.77 9.13
N ILE A 97 1.10 3.80 8.89
CA ILE A 97 0.69 2.41 8.70
C ILE A 97 0.80 1.67 10.04
N GLY A 98 -0.33 1.17 10.56
CA GLY A 98 -0.32 0.39 11.79
C GLY A 98 0.50 -0.88 11.67
N VAL A 99 1.45 -1.07 12.58
CA VAL A 99 2.31 -2.26 12.67
C VAL A 99 2.31 -2.82 14.09
N ALA A 100 2.37 -4.15 14.20
CA ALA A 100 2.57 -4.85 15.47
C ALA A 100 3.39 -6.12 15.24
N TYR A 101 3.87 -6.75 16.30
CA TYR A 101 4.50 -8.06 16.24
C TYR A 101 3.59 -9.15 16.76
N VAL A 102 3.67 -10.33 16.14
CA VAL A 102 3.06 -11.56 16.62
C VAL A 102 4.03 -12.73 16.51
N HIS A 103 3.83 -13.71 17.38
CA HIS A 103 4.40 -15.03 17.23
C HIS A 103 3.39 -15.91 16.49
N LEU A 104 3.72 -16.34 15.27
CA LEU A 104 2.79 -17.09 14.41
C LEU A 104 2.97 -18.60 14.58
N PHE A 105 1.85 -19.31 14.75
CA PHE A 105 1.76 -20.76 14.67
C PHE A 105 0.87 -21.18 13.50
N VAL A 106 1.24 -22.25 12.79
CA VAL A 106 0.44 -22.83 11.69
C VAL A 106 0.35 -24.34 11.87
N ASP A 107 -0.87 -24.82 12.17
CA ASP A 107 -1.14 -26.22 12.54
C ASP A 107 -0.17 -26.68 13.65
N ASP A 108 -0.16 -25.94 14.77
CA ASP A 108 0.71 -26.14 15.94
C ASP A 108 2.23 -26.03 15.71
N ARG A 109 2.67 -25.73 14.48
CA ARG A 109 4.09 -25.50 14.19
C ARG A 109 4.45 -24.05 14.39
N ASP A 110 5.58 -23.82 15.04
CA ASP A 110 6.16 -22.51 15.27
C ASP A 110 6.77 -21.95 13.97
N PHE A 111 6.24 -20.82 13.50
CA PHE A 111 6.75 -20.06 12.36
C PHE A 111 7.54 -18.81 12.80
N GLY A 112 7.57 -18.53 14.10
CA GLY A 112 8.34 -17.49 14.74
C GLY A 112 7.70 -16.10 14.65
N LEU A 113 8.56 -15.09 14.78
CA LEU A 113 8.17 -13.69 14.79
C LEU A 113 7.76 -13.20 13.39
N TYR A 114 6.59 -12.57 13.32
CA TYR A 114 6.04 -11.86 12.17
C TYR A 114 5.62 -10.46 12.55
N GLN A 115 5.72 -9.53 11.60
CA GLN A 115 5.04 -8.24 11.69
C GLN A 115 3.61 -8.41 11.17
N ILE A 116 2.63 -7.83 11.84
CA ILE A 116 1.28 -7.60 11.30
C ILE A 116 1.18 -6.16 10.85
N VAL A 117 0.79 -5.96 9.60
CA VAL A 117 0.70 -4.64 8.98
C VAL A 117 -0.74 -4.40 8.53
N GLU A 118 -1.22 -3.16 8.63
CA GLU A 118 -2.51 -2.76 8.04
C GLU A 118 -2.53 -2.98 6.52
N ASP A 119 -3.67 -3.46 6.00
CA ASP A 119 -3.90 -3.55 4.56
C ASP A 119 -4.45 -2.21 4.08
N LEU A 120 -3.80 -1.64 3.07
CA LEU A 120 -4.18 -0.36 2.47
C LEU A 120 -5.47 -0.55 1.66
N ASN A 121 -6.61 -0.35 2.32
CA ASN A 121 -7.94 -0.49 1.77
C ASN A 121 -8.91 0.51 2.42
N GLU A 122 -10.22 0.43 2.15
CA GLU A 122 -11.20 1.34 2.75
C GLU A 122 -11.19 1.35 4.30
N GLU A 123 -10.87 0.22 4.94
CA GLU A 123 -10.80 0.11 6.40
C GLU A 123 -9.60 0.90 6.94
N TYR A 124 -8.48 0.95 6.21
CA TYR A 124 -7.32 1.78 6.54
C TYR A 124 -7.73 3.26 6.60
N LEU A 125 -8.36 3.79 5.56
CA LEU A 125 -8.80 5.20 5.56
C LEU A 125 -9.74 5.51 6.73
N VAL A 126 -10.74 4.66 6.97
CA VAL A 126 -11.70 4.84 8.07
C VAL A 126 -11.02 4.78 9.44
N ASN A 127 -10.06 3.87 9.65
CA ASN A 127 -9.32 3.76 10.90
C ASN A 127 -8.47 5.01 11.19
N HIS A 128 -8.04 5.71 10.14
CA HIS A 128 -7.30 6.97 10.22
C HIS A 128 -8.20 8.21 10.13
N SER A 129 -9.50 8.06 10.34
CA SER A 129 -10.50 9.16 10.30
C SER A 129 -10.60 9.89 8.95
N LEU A 130 -10.25 9.20 7.86
CA LEU A 130 -10.37 9.69 6.49
C LEU A 130 -11.66 9.19 5.84
N GLY A 131 -12.03 9.80 4.71
CA GLY A 131 -13.19 9.43 3.94
C GLY A 131 -13.02 8.03 3.31
N ARG A 132 -14.03 7.17 3.51
CA ARG A 132 -14.07 5.82 2.90
C ARG A 132 -13.89 5.85 1.37
N ASN A 133 -14.33 6.92 0.73
CA ASN A 133 -14.29 7.10 -0.72
C ASN A 133 -13.11 7.96 -1.20
N ASP A 134 -12.23 8.37 -0.29
CA ASP A 134 -11.03 9.12 -0.67
C ASP A 134 -10.11 8.25 -1.53
N PHE A 135 -9.21 8.91 -2.25
CA PHE A 135 -8.32 8.26 -3.19
C PHE A 135 -7.02 7.91 -2.49
N LEU A 136 -6.66 6.63 -2.53
CA LEU A 136 -5.39 6.13 -2.06
C LEU A 136 -4.75 5.30 -3.17
N LEU A 137 -3.65 5.79 -3.72
CA LEU A 137 -2.93 5.13 -4.81
C LEU A 137 -1.54 4.73 -4.31
N LYS A 138 -1.07 3.56 -4.71
CA LYS A 138 0.28 3.07 -4.37
C LYS A 138 1.17 3.11 -5.60
N ALA A 139 2.31 3.79 -5.49
CA ALA A 139 3.32 3.83 -6.52
C ALA A 139 3.92 2.43 -6.79
N ASP A 140 4.00 2.07 -8.07
CA ASP A 140 4.56 0.80 -8.55
C ASP A 140 5.33 1.02 -9.86
N ASP A 141 6.39 1.83 -9.86
CA ASP A 141 6.99 2.50 -11.04
C ASP A 141 6.28 3.82 -11.43
N PHE A 142 5.70 4.51 -10.45
CA PHE A 142 5.12 5.84 -10.63
C PHE A 142 6.11 6.95 -10.29
N GLU A 143 6.25 7.90 -11.18
CA GLU A 143 6.88 9.19 -10.93
C GLU A 143 5.89 10.28 -11.33
N TRP A 144 6.09 11.53 -10.91
CA TRP A 144 5.39 12.68 -11.50
C TRP A 144 5.91 12.98 -12.92
N ARG A 145 5.97 11.95 -13.75
CA ARG A 145 6.33 11.94 -15.15
C ARG A 145 5.27 11.17 -15.93
N PRO A 146 5.06 11.53 -17.21
CA PRO A 146 4.11 10.86 -18.07
C PRO A 146 4.40 9.35 -18.16
N PRO A 147 3.35 8.51 -18.21
CA PRO A 147 3.52 7.06 -18.18
C PRO A 147 4.42 6.57 -19.32
N LYS A 148 5.34 5.64 -19.00
CA LYS A 148 6.34 5.12 -19.96
C LYS A 148 5.71 4.35 -21.12
N ILE A 149 4.48 3.82 -20.95
CA ILE A 149 3.79 3.01 -21.97
C ILE A 149 2.31 3.39 -22.06
N GLY A 150 1.88 3.75 -23.27
CA GLY A 150 0.56 3.47 -23.85
C GLY A 150 -0.72 4.01 -23.21
N TYR A 151 -0.68 4.60 -22.00
CA TYR A 151 -1.88 5.16 -21.40
C TYR A 151 -2.36 6.36 -22.20
N VAL A 152 -3.59 6.27 -22.70
CA VAL A 152 -4.28 7.36 -23.37
C VAL A 152 -5.39 7.84 -22.44
N PRO A 153 -5.30 9.06 -21.92
CA PRO A 153 -6.38 9.62 -21.09
C PRO A 153 -7.71 9.59 -21.84
N ASN A 154 -8.80 9.21 -21.15
CA ASN A 154 -10.13 9.00 -21.75
C ASN A 154 -10.19 7.97 -22.90
N GLY A 155 -9.22 7.04 -23.01
CA GLY A 155 -9.22 5.99 -24.04
C GLY A 155 -10.06 4.76 -23.66
N ASP A 156 -10.50 4.00 -24.67
CA ASP A 156 -11.32 2.77 -24.50
C ASP A 156 -10.55 1.57 -23.93
N ASN A 157 -9.24 1.71 -23.69
CA ASN A 157 -8.40 0.64 -23.18
C ASN A 157 -7.90 1.00 -21.78
N PRO A 158 -8.53 0.48 -20.71
CA PRO A 158 -7.95 0.56 -19.38
C PRO A 158 -6.75 -0.39 -19.38
N LEU A 159 -5.60 0.08 -19.88
CA LEU A 159 -4.35 -0.63 -19.66
C LEU A 159 -4.21 -0.81 -18.16
N ASN A 160 -3.87 -2.03 -17.76
CA ASN A 160 -3.48 -2.36 -16.41
C ASN A 160 -2.37 -1.37 -16.04
N LEU A 161 -2.66 -0.40 -15.18
CA LEU A 161 -1.68 0.60 -14.75
C LEU A 161 -0.75 -0.10 -13.78
N GLU A 162 0.18 -0.87 -14.34
CA GLU A 162 1.22 -1.55 -13.57
C GLU A 162 2.10 -0.53 -12.85
N TRP A 163 2.03 0.75 -13.21
CA TRP A 163 2.78 1.86 -12.61
C TRP A 163 2.13 2.48 -11.36
N LEU A 164 0.80 2.37 -11.18
CA LEU A 164 0.08 2.98 -10.05
C LEU A 164 -1.15 2.14 -9.66
N ASP A 165 -1.08 1.55 -8.47
CA ASP A 165 -2.09 0.62 -7.97
C ASP A 165 -3.13 1.36 -7.10
N ALA A 166 -4.37 1.46 -7.60
CA ALA A 166 -5.46 2.05 -6.84
C ALA A 166 -5.91 1.13 -5.69
N LYS A 167 -5.59 1.56 -4.46
CA LYS A 167 -5.99 0.87 -3.22
C LYS A 167 -7.42 1.17 -2.82
N VAL A 168 -7.84 2.43 -2.99
CA VAL A 168 -9.19 2.92 -2.70
C VAL A 168 -9.60 3.98 -3.73
N GLY A 169 -10.89 3.98 -4.09
CA GLY A 169 -11.52 4.98 -4.97
C GLY A 169 -12.46 4.34 -6.00
N ASN A 170 -13.70 4.84 -6.11
CA ASN A 170 -14.72 4.28 -7.03
C ASN A 170 -14.67 4.83 -8.46
N ASN A 171 -13.74 5.73 -8.77
CA ASN A 171 -13.58 6.35 -10.09
C ASN A 171 -12.09 6.53 -10.43
N THR A 172 -11.39 5.40 -10.50
CA THR A 172 -9.93 5.39 -10.64
C THR A 172 -9.49 5.96 -12.00
N THR A 173 -10.23 5.69 -13.08
CA THR A 173 -9.90 6.21 -14.43
C THR A 173 -9.80 7.72 -14.49
N GLU A 174 -10.79 8.47 -13.97
CA GLU A 174 -10.75 9.95 -14.00
C GLU A 174 -9.54 10.49 -13.20
N ARG A 175 -9.20 9.84 -12.09
CA ARG A 175 -8.05 10.25 -11.28
C ARG A 175 -6.73 9.87 -11.91
N PHE A 176 -6.67 8.75 -12.61
CA PHE A 176 -5.53 8.43 -13.44
C PHE A 176 -5.37 9.45 -14.58
N ASP A 177 -6.45 9.84 -15.25
CA ASP A 177 -6.42 10.90 -16.28
C ASP A 177 -5.92 12.24 -15.72
N GLU A 178 -6.33 12.59 -14.51
CA GLU A 178 -5.85 13.77 -13.82
C GLU A 178 -4.35 13.66 -13.51
N THR A 179 -3.88 12.56 -12.93
CA THR A 179 -2.44 12.35 -12.69
C THR A 179 -1.64 12.44 -13.99
N VAL A 180 -2.15 11.89 -15.09
CA VAL A 180 -1.50 11.98 -16.40
C VAL A 180 -1.50 13.39 -16.96
N SER A 181 -2.58 14.16 -16.73
CA SER A 181 -2.66 15.57 -17.11
C SER A 181 -1.64 16.41 -16.33
N ILE A 182 -1.53 16.18 -15.02
CA ILE A 182 -0.54 16.85 -14.15
C ILE A 182 0.88 16.54 -14.62
N THR A 183 1.20 15.26 -14.81
CA THR A 183 2.55 14.85 -15.23
C THR A 183 2.91 15.34 -16.64
N THR A 184 1.94 15.40 -17.55
CA THR A 184 2.10 16.00 -18.88
C THR A 184 2.41 17.49 -18.77
N ALA A 185 1.65 18.24 -17.98
CA ALA A 185 1.89 19.67 -17.78
C ALA A 185 3.26 19.94 -17.13
N LEU A 186 3.67 19.13 -16.15
CA LEU A 186 5.01 19.20 -15.54
C LEU A 186 6.11 18.93 -16.56
N ARG A 187 5.99 17.86 -17.36
CA ARG A 187 6.96 17.54 -18.42
C ARG A 187 7.07 18.70 -19.39
N ASP A 188 5.96 19.21 -19.90
CA ASP A 188 5.95 20.27 -20.92
C ASP A 188 6.59 21.56 -20.37
N ALA A 189 6.34 21.90 -19.10
CA ALA A 189 7.01 23.02 -18.45
C ALA A 189 8.54 22.80 -18.31
N ILE A 190 8.96 21.60 -17.88
CA ILE A 190 10.38 21.25 -17.71
C ILE A 190 11.12 21.24 -19.05
N ASP A 191 10.57 20.62 -20.08
CA ASP A 191 11.17 20.50 -21.41
C ASP A 191 11.34 21.89 -22.06
N ASN A 192 10.40 22.80 -21.81
CA ASN A 192 10.47 24.19 -22.27
C ASN A 192 11.28 25.11 -21.34
N LYS A 193 11.84 24.58 -20.23
CA LYS A 193 12.57 25.33 -19.20
C LYS A 193 11.73 26.47 -18.57
N ASP A 194 10.43 26.27 -18.49
CA ASP A 194 9.49 27.21 -17.89
C ASP A 194 9.26 26.86 -16.41
N CYS A 195 10.10 27.43 -15.55
CA CYS A 195 9.99 27.22 -14.11
C CYS A 195 8.67 27.74 -13.54
N ALA A 196 8.13 28.85 -14.06
CA ALA A 196 6.91 29.45 -13.54
C ALA A 196 5.69 28.56 -13.83
N ALA A 197 5.64 27.95 -15.02
CA ALA A 197 4.61 26.96 -15.35
C ALA A 197 4.70 25.72 -14.46
N ALA A 198 5.92 25.20 -14.23
CA ALA A 198 6.12 24.04 -13.35
C ALA A 198 5.67 24.34 -11.91
N GLU A 199 6.07 25.50 -11.37
CA GLU A 199 5.67 25.97 -10.04
C GLU A 199 4.15 26.13 -9.92
N ALA A 200 3.48 26.65 -10.96
CA ALA A 200 2.03 26.79 -10.97
C ALA A 200 1.31 25.44 -10.90
N VAL A 201 1.79 24.43 -11.66
CA VAL A 201 1.21 23.07 -11.63
C VAL A 201 1.41 22.43 -10.25
N ILE A 202 2.62 22.51 -9.69
CA ILE A 202 2.91 22.00 -8.33
C ILE A 202 2.01 22.71 -7.31
N ALA A 203 1.95 24.03 -7.35
CA ALA A 203 1.17 24.83 -6.42
C ALA A 203 -0.34 24.55 -6.52
N GLN A 204 -0.84 24.15 -7.69
CA GLN A 204 -2.24 23.83 -7.89
C GLN A 204 -2.60 22.42 -7.40
N PHE A 205 -1.76 21.43 -7.70
CA PHE A 205 -2.16 20.02 -7.57
C PHE A 205 -1.43 19.23 -6.49
N ILE A 206 -0.27 19.68 -6.04
CA ILE A 206 0.60 18.93 -5.12
C ILE A 206 0.69 19.65 -3.78
N ASP A 207 0.49 18.89 -2.70
CA ASP A 207 0.79 19.36 -1.36
C ASP A 207 2.30 19.37 -1.16
N VAL A 208 2.89 20.56 -1.24
CA VAL A 208 4.32 20.80 -1.14
C VAL A 208 4.86 20.43 0.25
N GLU A 209 4.08 20.60 1.31
CA GLU A 209 4.51 20.25 2.66
C GLU A 209 4.64 18.73 2.78
N SER A 210 3.64 17.98 2.29
CA SER A 210 3.73 16.51 2.25
C SER A 210 4.88 16.00 1.38
N LEU A 211 5.12 16.61 0.21
CA LEU A 211 6.18 16.21 -0.71
C LEU A 211 7.57 16.49 -0.12
N THR A 212 7.77 17.67 0.45
CA THR A 212 9.07 18.03 1.06
C THR A 212 9.37 17.17 2.28
N THR A 213 8.36 16.90 3.10
CA THR A 213 8.47 16.01 4.25
C THR A 213 8.77 14.57 3.81
N PHE A 214 8.08 14.06 2.77
CA PHE A 214 8.37 12.77 2.16
C PHE A 214 9.82 12.65 1.68
N ILE A 215 10.32 13.65 0.95
CA ILE A 215 11.72 13.68 0.47
C ILE A 215 12.69 13.67 1.66
N ALA A 216 12.43 14.50 2.68
CA ALA A 216 13.30 14.60 3.86
C ALA A 216 13.38 13.26 4.61
N ILE A 217 12.25 12.61 4.87
CA ILE A 217 12.21 11.36 5.63
C ILE A 217 12.87 10.23 4.86
N ASN A 218 12.62 10.09 3.56
CA ASN A 218 13.27 9.07 2.75
C ASN A 218 14.79 9.27 2.65
N THR A 219 15.23 10.53 2.63
CA THR A 219 16.66 10.86 2.72
C THR A 219 17.27 10.40 4.05
N VAL A 220 16.55 10.55 5.16
CA VAL A 220 17.00 10.11 6.50
C VAL A 220 16.96 8.58 6.63
N MET A 221 15.94 7.92 6.10
CA MET A 221 15.78 6.46 6.18
C MET A 221 16.65 5.71 5.18
N LEU A 222 17.27 6.41 4.21
CA LEU A 222 18.07 5.84 3.13
C LEU A 222 17.28 4.82 2.30
N GLU A 223 15.98 5.05 2.14
CA GLU A 223 15.15 4.22 1.27
C GLU A 223 15.42 4.61 -0.18
N TYR A 224 16.04 3.70 -0.92
CA TYR A 224 16.52 3.98 -2.28
C TYR A 224 15.41 3.79 -3.33
N ASP A 225 14.47 2.88 -3.08
CA ASP A 225 13.47 2.46 -4.07
C ASP A 225 12.23 3.40 -4.09
N VAL A 226 12.21 4.43 -3.24
CA VAL A 226 11.11 5.42 -3.14
C VAL A 226 11.06 6.47 -4.24
N LEU A 227 12.00 6.42 -5.18
CA LEU A 227 11.93 7.27 -6.37
C LEU A 227 10.68 6.99 -7.19
N ASN A 228 10.27 5.73 -7.28
CA ASN A 228 9.14 5.29 -8.09
C ASN A 228 8.32 4.13 -7.49
N HIS A 229 8.73 3.54 -6.37
CA HIS A 229 7.99 2.49 -5.66
C HIS A 229 7.79 2.84 -4.18
N ASN A 230 7.06 2.01 -3.43
CA ASN A 230 7.05 2.03 -1.96
C ASN A 230 6.58 3.35 -1.29
N PHE A 231 5.74 4.12 -1.98
CA PHE A 231 5.03 5.24 -1.39
C PHE A 231 3.55 5.24 -1.82
N LEU A 232 2.76 6.01 -1.09
CA LEU A 232 1.36 6.24 -1.37
C LEU A 232 1.15 7.70 -1.78
N ILE A 233 0.15 7.94 -2.61
CA ILE A 233 -0.40 9.28 -2.80
C ILE A 233 -1.87 9.27 -2.41
N TYR A 234 -2.24 10.26 -1.60
CA TYR A 234 -3.57 10.40 -1.04
C TYR A 234 -4.21 11.70 -1.49
N ARG A 235 -5.52 11.66 -1.73
CA ARG A 235 -6.34 12.85 -1.95
C ARG A 235 -7.79 12.61 -1.51
N SER A 236 -8.41 13.62 -0.90
CA SER A 236 -9.82 13.55 -0.51
C SER A 236 -10.75 13.45 -1.73
N ALA A 237 -11.86 12.74 -1.58
CA ALA A 237 -12.93 12.67 -2.57
C ALA A 237 -13.54 14.06 -2.86
N ASP A 238 -13.55 14.94 -1.87
CA ASP A 238 -14.08 16.30 -1.97
C ASP A 238 -13.11 17.28 -2.68
N GLY A 239 -11.94 16.80 -3.08
CA GLY A 239 -10.93 17.56 -3.81
C GLY A 239 -9.67 17.83 -2.99
N GLY A 240 -9.06 19.00 -3.21
CA GLY A 240 -7.76 19.34 -2.62
C GLY A 240 -6.57 18.87 -3.46
N LYS A 241 -5.40 18.77 -2.83
CA LYS A 241 -4.13 18.44 -3.47
C LYS A 241 -3.76 16.98 -3.22
N TRP A 242 -2.95 16.42 -4.12
CA TRP A 242 -2.29 15.14 -3.90
C TRP A 242 -1.19 15.29 -2.85
N SER A 243 -1.26 14.47 -1.82
CA SER A 243 -0.26 14.41 -0.75
C SER A 243 0.56 13.13 -0.86
N HIS A 244 1.87 13.24 -0.58
CA HIS A 244 2.76 12.08 -0.51
C HIS A 244 2.68 11.44 0.87
N GLN A 245 2.57 10.12 0.87
CA GLN A 245 2.33 9.26 2.02
C GLN A 245 3.23 8.01 1.87
N PHE A 246 3.30 7.16 2.89
CA PHE A 246 4.13 5.94 2.87
C PHE A 246 3.30 4.66 2.81
#